data_AF-A0A2U2X0K7-F1
#
_entry.id   AF-A0A2U2X0K7-F1
#
_cell.length_a   1.000
_cell.length_b   1.000
_cell.length_c   1.000
_cell.angle_alpha   90.00
_cell.angle_beta   90.00
_cell.angle_gamma   90.00
#
_symmetry.space_group_name_H-M   'P 1'
#
loop_
_entity.id
_entity.type
_entity.pdbx_description
1 polymer ?
#
loop_
_entity_poly.entity_id
_entity_poly.type
_entity_poly.pdbx_seq_one_letter_code
_entity_poly.pdbx_strand_id
1 'polypeptide(L)'
;MRWLVEQERNFEKNRFGAMTIMITFQSCLGSVAAMLAIQDNNWFLVGVVAVLTMSANSMFIAQADAKPCIITFYVSIIANAFIILLSLIV
;
A
#
# COMPACT_ATOMS: atom_id res chain seq x y z
N MET A 1 -11.81 -12.71 -12.22
CA MET A 1 -10.39 -12.98 -12.52
C MET A 1 -9.86 -12.29 -13.77
N ARG A 2 -10.64 -12.08 -14.84
CA ARG A 2 -10.16 -11.43 -16.08
C ARG A 2 -9.58 -10.02 -15.89
N TRP A 3 -10.04 -9.28 -14.89
CA TRP A 3 -9.52 -7.94 -14.55
C TRP A 3 -8.11 -7.98 -13.94
N LEU A 4 -7.83 -8.89 -12.99
CA LEU A 4 -6.50 -9.01 -12.37
C LEU A 4 -5.42 -9.37 -13.41
N VAL A 5 -5.74 -10.27 -14.33
CA VAL A 5 -4.84 -10.67 -15.43
C VAL A 5 -4.51 -9.47 -16.35
N GLU A 6 -5.47 -8.57 -16.57
CA GLU A 6 -5.24 -7.37 -17.37
C GLU A 6 -4.39 -6.34 -16.59
N GLN A 7 -4.58 -6.22 -15.27
CA GLN A 7 -3.71 -5.41 -14.42
C GLN A 7 -2.28 -5.94 -14.41
N GLU A 8 -2.09 -7.26 -14.28
CA GLU A 8 -0.77 -7.91 -14.36
C GLU A 8 -0.07 -7.59 -15.69
N ARG A 9 -0.79 -7.71 -16.81
CA ARG A 9 -0.25 -7.41 -18.14
C ARG A 9 0.16 -5.94 -18.28
N ASN A 10 -0.67 -5.01 -17.78
CA ASN A 10 -0.38 -3.58 -17.86
C ASN A 10 0.72 -3.15 -16.90
N PHE A 11 0.81 -3.80 -15.73
CA PHE A 11 1.89 -3.62 -14.78
C PHE A 11 3.22 -4.07 -15.39
N GLU A 12 3.30 -5.27 -15.98
CA GLU A 12 4.53 -5.73 -16.63
C GLU A 12 4.98 -4.82 -17.79
N LYS A 13 4.04 -4.36 -18.63
CA LYS A 13 4.37 -3.43 -19.73
C LYS A 13 4.98 -2.12 -19.24
N ASN A 14 4.54 -1.64 -18.08
CA ASN A 14 4.94 -0.34 -17.52
C ASN A 14 5.76 -0.48 -16.23
N ARG A 15 6.42 -1.62 -16.01
CA ARG A 15 6.88 -2.08 -14.69
C ARG A 15 7.61 -1.02 -13.88
N PHE A 16 8.65 -0.42 -14.47
CA PHE A 16 9.49 0.56 -13.77
C PHE A 16 8.74 1.86 -13.41
N GLY A 17 7.89 2.35 -14.32
CA GLY A 17 7.07 3.54 -14.05
C GLY A 17 5.95 3.24 -13.05
N ALA A 18 5.27 2.11 -13.22
CA ALA A 18 4.19 1.67 -12.35
C ALA A 18 4.67 1.44 -10.91
N MET A 19 5.78 0.72 -10.72
CA MET A 19 6.36 0.50 -9.39
C MET A 19 6.69 1.82 -8.68
N THR A 20 7.30 2.78 -9.39
CA THR A 20 7.65 4.08 -8.81
C THR A 20 6.39 4.83 -8.35
N ILE A 21 5.37 4.92 -9.21
CA ILE A 21 4.11 5.60 -8.89
C ILE A 21 3.41 4.90 -7.71
N MET A 22 3.38 3.57 -7.72
CA MET A 22 2.73 2.77 -6.68
C MET A 22 3.44 2.92 -5.33
N ILE A 23 4.77 2.86 -5.28
CA ILE A 23 5.55 3.12 -4.06
C ILE A 23 5.26 4.52 -3.53
N THR A 24 5.30 5.54 -4.38
CA THR A 24 5.06 6.93 -3.96
C THR A 24 3.66 7.10 -3.39
N PHE A 25 2.64 6.66 -4.14
CA PHE A 25 1.24 6.78 -3.71
C PHE A 25 1.02 6.10 -2.36
N GLN A 26 1.51 4.87 -2.22
CA GLN A 26 1.27 4.08 -1.03
C GLN A 26 2.07 4.59 0.18
N SER A 27 3.27 5.12 -0.04
CA SER A 27 4.04 5.78 1.02
C SER A 27 3.32 7.02 1.54
N CYS A 28 2.77 7.85 0.64
CA CYS A 28 1.99 9.02 1.03
C CYS A 28 0.74 8.63 1.83
N LEU A 29 -0.02 7.62 1.37
CA LEU A 29 -1.20 7.14 2.08
C LEU A 29 -0.86 6.56 3.45
N GLY A 30 0.20 5.74 3.53
CA GLY A 30 0.70 5.19 4.79
C GLY A 30 1.15 6.27 5.77
N SER A 31 1.82 7.33 5.30
CA SER A 31 2.21 8.47 6.14
C SER A 31 1.01 9.20 6.74
N VAL A 32 -0.07 9.38 5.98
CA VAL A 32 -1.31 9.98 6.51
C VAL A 32 -1.94 9.09 7.59
N ALA A 33 -2.05 7.78 7.33
CA ALA A 33 -2.58 6.83 8.31
C ALA A 33 -1.73 6.79 9.60
N ALA A 34 -0.39 6.79 9.46
CA ALA A 34 0.53 6.81 10.59
C ALA A 34 0.44 8.10 11.39
N MET A 35 0.29 9.25 10.72
CA MET A 35 0.13 10.55 11.40
C MET A 35 -1.13 10.57 12.27
N LEU A 36 -2.27 10.13 11.74
CA LEU A 36 -3.52 10.04 12.51
C LEU A 36 -3.37 9.12 13.72
N ALA A 37 -2.73 7.96 13.52
CA ALA A 37 -2.43 7.04 14.61
C ALA A 37 -1.56 7.65 15.72
N ILE A 38 -0.58 8.48 15.34
CA ILE A 38 0.28 9.21 16.29
C ILE A 38 -0.54 10.26 17.06
N GLN A 39 -1.45 10.98 16.40
CA GLN A 39 -2.33 11.95 17.06
C GLN A 39 -3.19 11.28 18.15
N ASP A 40 -3.65 10.06 17.89
CA ASP A 40 -4.42 9.24 18.84
C ASP A 40 -3.54 8.54 19.90
N ASN A 41 -2.21 8.78 19.91
CA ASN A 41 -1.22 8.07 20.73
C ASN A 41 -1.27 6.52 20.56
N ASN A 42 -1.79 6.04 19.44
CA ASN A 42 -1.97 4.62 19.16
C ASN A 42 -0.75 4.04 18.42
N TRP A 43 0.34 3.85 19.16
CA TRP A 43 1.61 3.32 18.63
C TRP A 43 1.51 1.90 18.06
N PHE A 44 0.56 1.10 18.55
CA PHE A 44 0.28 -0.21 17.97
C PHE A 44 -0.16 -0.08 16.51
N LEU A 45 -1.07 0.85 16.24
CA LEU A 45 -1.60 1.10 14.92
C LEU A 45 -0.57 1.76 13.98
N VAL A 46 0.33 2.59 14.51
CA VAL A 46 1.53 3.05 13.78
C VAL A 46 2.37 1.88 13.29
N GLY A 47 2.62 0.89 14.17
CA GLY A 47 3.36 -0.33 13.81
C GLY A 47 2.67 -1.13 12.70
N VAL A 48 1.35 -1.29 12.79
CA VAL A 48 0.54 -1.97 11.77
C VAL A 48 0.63 -1.25 10.42
N VAL A 49 0.45 0.06 10.40
CA VAL A 49 0.58 0.89 9.18
C VAL A 49 1.98 0.77 8.60
N ALA A 50 3.03 0.82 9.42
CA ALA A 50 4.41 0.70 8.96
C ALA A 50 4.70 -0.66 8.31
N VAL A 51 4.23 -1.77 8.92
CA VAL A 51 4.38 -3.12 8.37
C VAL A 51 3.62 -3.28 7.06
N LEU A 52 2.35 -2.87 7.02
CA LEU A 52 1.54 -2.93 5.80
C LEU A 52 2.19 -2.11 4.68
N THR A 53 2.66 -0.91 5.03
CA THR A 53 3.22 0.02 4.07
C THR A 53 4.56 -0.50 3.52
N MET A 54 5.46 -0.95 4.40
CA MET A 54 6.75 -1.50 3.96
C MET A 54 6.64 -2.87 3.31
N SER A 55 5.64 -3.69 3.65
CA SER A 55 5.45 -4.98 2.98
C SER A 55 5.17 -4.80 1.49
N ALA A 56 4.25 -3.93 1.09
CA ALA A 56 3.97 -3.69 -0.33
C ALA A 56 5.16 -2.98 -1.03
N ASN A 57 5.80 -2.02 -0.37
CA ASN A 57 6.97 -1.34 -0.95
C ASN A 57 8.16 -2.29 -1.14
N SER A 58 8.37 -3.23 -0.20
CA SER A 58 9.44 -4.23 -0.32
C SER A 58 9.24 -5.15 -1.51
N MET A 59 7.98 -5.51 -1.85
CA MET A 59 7.67 -6.32 -3.03
C MET A 59 8.07 -5.59 -4.32
N PHE A 60 7.81 -4.28 -4.39
CA PHE A 60 8.21 -3.47 -5.53
C PHE A 60 9.73 -3.29 -5.63
N ILE A 61 10.41 -3.05 -4.50
CA ILE A 61 11.88 -2.91 -4.45
C ILE A 61 12.56 -4.23 -4.85
N ALA A 62 12.05 -5.36 -4.36
CA ALA A 62 12.52 -6.69 -4.72
C ALA A 62 12.19 -7.08 -6.17
N GLN A 63 11.42 -6.24 -6.89
CA GLN A 63 10.91 -6.53 -8.23
C GLN A 63 10.25 -7.91 -8.30
N ALA A 64 9.45 -8.25 -7.29
CA ALA A 64 8.70 -9.48 -7.25
C ALA A 64 7.71 -9.57 -8.43
N ASP A 65 7.20 -10.77 -8.68
CA ASP A 65 6.23 -11.01 -9.76
C ASP A 65 5.04 -10.03 -9.70
N ALA A 66 4.45 -9.74 -10.87
CA ALA A 66 3.34 -8.79 -10.97
C ALA A 66 2.16 -9.12 -10.03
N LYS A 67 1.82 -10.40 -9.89
CA LYS A 67 0.72 -10.88 -9.03
C LYS A 67 0.87 -10.46 -7.57
N PRO A 68 1.93 -10.89 -6.84
CA PRO A 68 2.11 -10.51 -5.45
C PRO A 68 2.21 -8.98 -5.31
N CYS A 69 2.96 -8.29 -6.17
CA CYS A 69 3.08 -6.82 -6.15
C CYS A 69 1.71 -6.12 -6.16
N ILE A 70 0.86 -6.46 -7.12
CA ILE A 70 -0.46 -5.87 -7.29
C ILE A 70 -1.37 -6.21 -6.11
N ILE A 71 -1.37 -7.47 -5.67
CA ILE A 71 -2.21 -7.92 -4.55
C ILE A 71 -1.80 -7.22 -3.25
N THR A 72 -0.51 -7.22 -2.91
CA THR A 72 -0.03 -6.57 -1.67
C THR A 72 -0.29 -5.07 -1.68
N PHE A 73 -0.20 -4.43 -2.84
CA PHE A 73 -0.52 -3.02 -2.98
C PHE A 73 -1.98 -2.71 -2.74
N TYR A 74 -2.90 -3.45 -3.38
CA TYR A 74 -4.34 -3.23 -3.16
C TYR A 74 -4.74 -3.50 -1.72
N VAL A 75 -4.21 -4.57 -1.11
CA VAL A 75 -4.44 -4.86 0.30
C VAL A 75 -3.92 -3.73 1.19
N SER A 76 -2.71 -3.21 0.92
CA SER A 76 -2.13 -2.10 1.67
C SER A 76 -2.95 -0.81 1.53
N ILE A 77 -3.44 -0.48 0.33
CA ILE A 77 -4.32 0.67 0.12
C ILE A 77 -5.61 0.54 0.91
N ILE A 78 -6.29 -0.61 0.79
CA ILE A 78 -7.59 -0.82 1.44
C ILE A 78 -7.42 -0.76 2.97
N ALA A 79 -6.38 -1.40 3.50
CA ALA A 79 -6.13 -1.41 4.94
C ALA A 79 -5.78 -0.01 5.47
N ASN A 80 -4.88 0.73 4.81
CA ASN A 80 -4.53 2.09 5.22
C ASN A 80 -5.71 3.06 5.07
N ALA A 81 -6.52 2.93 4.00
CA ALA A 81 -7.73 3.73 3.82
C ALA A 81 -8.77 3.46 4.91
N PHE A 82 -8.97 2.19 5.28
CA PHE A 82 -9.88 1.81 6.36
C PHE A 82 -9.41 2.36 7.71
N ILE A 83 -8.12 2.30 7.99
CA ILE A 83 -7.51 2.90 9.18
C ILE A 83 -7.77 4.42 9.22
N ILE A 84 -7.53 5.13 8.12
CA ILE A 84 -7.80 6.58 8.03
C ILE A 84 -9.27 6.86 8.32
N LEU A 85 -10.20 6.09 7.72
CA LEU A 85 -11.63 6.28 7.96
C LEU A 85 -12.01 6.07 9.43
N LEU A 86 -11.46 5.04 10.09
CA LEU A 86 -11.70 4.81 11.51
C LEU A 86 -11.18 5.96 12.37
N SER A 87 -9.94 6.41 12.14
CA SER A 87 -9.36 7.54 12.90
C SER A 87 -10.01 8.90 12.63
N LEU A 88 -10.79 9.05 11.55
CA LEU A 88 -11.54 10.29 11.28
C LEU A 88 -12.96 10.27 11.88
N ILE A 89 -13.50 9.08 12.18
CA ILE A 89 -14.86 8.92 12.72
C ILE A 89 -14.83 8.87 14.25
N VAL A 90 -13.79 8.27 14.83
CA VAL A 90 -13.56 8.16 16.27
C VAL A 90 -12.98 9.46 16.80
#